data_AF-A0A653BDW9-F1
#
_entry.id   AF-A0A653BDW9-F1
#
_cell.length_a   1.000
_cell.length_b   1.000
_cell.length_c   1.000
_cell.angle_alpha   90.00
_cell.angle_beta   90.00
_cell.angle_gamma   90.00
#
_symmetry.space_group_name_H-M   'P 1'
#
loop_
_entity.id
_entity.type
_entity.pdbx_description
1 polymer ?
#
loop_
_entity_poly.entity_id
_entity_poly.type
_entity_poly.pdbx_seq_one_letter_code
_entity_poly.pdbx_strand_id
1 'polypeptide(L)'
;MPRLCCVPGCKSNYKSTLKMEALQTTFSFPKEANLRMRWLKAIHRDNYTVTKNSVVCCKHFDEDEITRHEVFKDKDGTSQEYPLARPKLKE
;
A
#
# COMPACT_ATOMS: atom_id res chain seq x y z
N MET A 1 -2.95 13.90 -10.07
CA MET A 1 -2.12 14.23 -8.89
C MET A 1 -1.76 12.94 -8.15
N PRO A 2 -0.53 12.78 -7.63
CA PRO A 2 -0.17 11.61 -6.82
C PRO A 2 -1.06 11.57 -5.57
N ARG A 3 -1.51 10.37 -5.17
CA ARG A 3 -2.25 10.21 -3.91
C ARG A 3 -1.27 10.32 -2.74
N LEU A 4 -1.47 11.30 -1.88
CA LEU A 4 -0.59 11.56 -0.74
C LEU A 4 -0.84 10.53 0.36
N CYS A 5 0.23 10.09 1.03
CA CYS A 5 0.10 9.22 2.20
C CYS A 5 -0.67 9.96 3.31
N CYS A 6 -1.65 9.30 3.92
CA CYS A 6 -2.46 9.90 4.98
C CYS A 6 -1.80 9.83 6.37
N VAL A 7 -0.73 9.06 6.52
CA VAL A 7 0.01 8.90 7.77
C VAL A 7 0.63 10.25 8.18
N PRO A 8 0.39 10.75 9.40
CA PRO A 8 0.99 11.98 9.90
C PRO A 8 2.52 11.97 9.75
N GLY A 9 3.08 13.08 9.27
CA GLY A 9 4.53 13.23 9.07
C GLY A 9 5.10 12.53 7.81
N CYS A 10 4.33 11.68 7.14
CA CYS A 10 4.80 10.99 5.95
C CYS A 10 4.82 11.90 4.70
N LYS A 11 6.01 12.07 4.11
CA LYS A 11 6.22 12.91 2.91
C LYS A 11 6.59 12.13 1.65
N SER A 12 6.50 10.79 1.66
CA SER A 12 7.07 9.94 0.61
C SER A 12 6.48 10.18 -0.79
N ASN A 13 5.22 10.62 -0.88
CA ASN A 13 4.54 10.84 -2.18
C ASN A 13 4.28 12.32 -2.48
N TYR A 14 4.96 13.24 -1.78
CA TYR A 14 4.87 14.67 -2.04
C TYR A 14 5.67 15.02 -3.30
N LYS A 15 5.22 16.02 -4.06
CA LYS A 15 5.90 16.47 -5.30
C LYS A 15 7.38 16.79 -5.09
N SER A 16 7.74 17.34 -3.93
CA SER A 16 9.14 17.65 -3.57
C SER A 16 10.00 16.38 -3.47
N THR A 17 9.46 15.33 -2.85
CA THR A 17 10.15 14.05 -2.64
C THR A 17 10.26 13.27 -3.95
N LEU A 18 9.22 13.30 -4.78
CA LEU A 18 9.20 12.66 -6.09
C LEU A 18 10.20 13.24 -7.11
N LYS A 19 10.78 14.41 -6.84
CA LYS A 19 11.88 14.96 -7.65
C LYS A 19 13.23 14.30 -7.33
N MET A 20 13.36 13.72 -6.14
CA MET A 20 14.60 13.10 -5.65
C MET A 20 14.49 11.58 -5.56
N GLU A 21 13.29 11.03 -5.32
CA GLU A 21 13.01 9.62 -5.17
C GLU A 21 11.94 9.14 -6.18
N ALA A 22 11.94 7.83 -6.48
CA ALA A 22 10.91 7.20 -7.28
C ALA A 22 9.53 7.18 -6.59
N LEU A 23 8.47 7.15 -7.39
CA LEU A 23 7.09 7.09 -6.91
C LEU A 23 6.86 5.86 -6.03
N GLN A 24 6.47 6.09 -4.79
CA GLN A 24 6.21 5.01 -3.84
C GLN A 24 4.86 4.36 -4.13
N THR A 25 4.80 3.03 -4.02
CA THR A 25 3.54 2.30 -4.08
C THR A 25 2.64 2.77 -2.95
N THR A 26 1.37 2.98 -3.27
CA THR A 26 0.35 3.39 -2.29
C THR A 26 -0.80 2.40 -2.28
N PHE A 27 -1.23 2.05 -1.08
CA PHE A 27 -2.32 1.12 -0.83
C PHE A 27 -3.54 1.90 -0.32
N SER A 28 -4.69 1.59 -0.90
CA SER A 28 -5.97 2.08 -0.39
C SER A 28 -6.37 1.30 0.85
N PHE A 29 -7.21 1.90 1.69
CA PHE A 29 -7.77 1.17 2.82
C PHE A 29 -8.56 -0.06 2.33
N PRO A 30 -8.47 -1.19 3.04
CA PRO A 30 -9.20 -2.40 2.70
C PRO A 30 -10.71 -2.18 2.84
N LYS A 31 -11.49 -3.01 2.14
CA LYS A 31 -12.95 -3.02 2.25
C LYS A 31 -13.40 -3.63 3.58
N GLU A 32 -12.62 -4.58 4.09
CA GLU A 32 -12.88 -5.25 5.36
C GLU A 32 -12.82 -4.27 6.54
N ALA A 33 -13.94 -4.17 7.27
CA ALA A 33 -14.10 -3.22 8.37
C ALA A 33 -13.07 -3.45 9.49
N ASN A 34 -12.78 -4.71 9.82
CA ASN A 34 -11.82 -5.08 10.85
C ASN A 34 -10.40 -4.61 10.50
N LEU A 35 -9.94 -4.88 9.29
CA LEU A 35 -8.61 -4.49 8.84
C LEU A 35 -8.50 -2.97 8.68
N ARG A 36 -9.56 -2.33 8.18
CA ARG A 36 -9.66 -0.86 8.10
C ARG A 36 -9.57 -0.21 9.49
N MET A 37 -10.23 -0.77 10.50
CA MET A 37 -10.11 -0.28 11.88
C MET A 37 -8.70 -0.47 12.46
N ARG A 38 -8.04 -1.59 12.16
CA ARG A 38 -6.64 -1.81 12.57
C ARG A 38 -5.72 -0.73 11.99
N TRP A 39 -5.87 -0.40 10.72
CA TRP A 39 -5.10 0.66 10.08
C TRP A 39 -5.39 2.02 10.70
N LEU A 40 -6.67 2.35 10.92
CA LEU A 40 -7.07 3.62 11.54
C LEU A 40 -6.48 3.77 12.95
N LYS A 41 -6.50 2.68 13.73
CA LYS A 41 -5.88 2.63 15.05
C LYS A 41 -4.38 2.85 14.98
N ALA A 42 -3.68 2.21 14.04
CA ALA A 42 -2.23 2.36 13.87
C ALA A 42 -1.80 3.77 13.45
N ILE A 43 -2.61 4.46 12.65
CA ILE A 43 -2.32 5.83 12.18
C ILE A 43 -2.45 6.87 13.31
N HIS A 44 -3.15 6.53 14.41
CA HIS A 44 -3.36 7.39 15.59
C HIS A 44 -3.73 8.84 15.21
N ARG A 45 -4.71 9.00 14.33
CA ARG A 45 -5.19 10.31 13.91
C ARG A 45 -6.62 10.52 14.36
N ASP A 46 -6.79 11.42 15.32
CA ASP A 46 -8.11 11.77 15.87
C ASP A 46 -9.02 12.34 14.78
N ASN A 47 -10.29 11.90 14.79
CA ASN A 47 -11.34 12.35 13.87
C ASN A 47 -10.98 12.20 12.37
N TYR A 48 -10.16 11.21 12.01
CA TYR A 48 -9.79 11.00 10.61
C TYR A 48 -10.84 10.20 9.82
N THR A 49 -11.50 10.88 8.89
CA THR A 49 -12.40 10.22 7.93
C THR A 49 -11.62 9.69 6.73
N VAL A 50 -11.52 8.36 6.61
CA VAL A 50 -10.94 7.70 5.44
C VAL A 50 -11.83 7.94 4.22
N THR A 51 -11.27 8.61 3.22
CA THR A 51 -11.90 8.89 1.92
C THR A 51 -11.35 7.95 0.84
N LYS A 52 -11.90 8.04 -0.38
CA LYS A 52 -11.38 7.30 -1.55
C LYS A 52 -9.93 7.67 -1.92
N ASN A 53 -9.48 8.85 -1.50
CA ASN A 53 -8.13 9.36 -1.76
C ASN A 53 -7.17 9.09 -0.59
N SER A 54 -7.68 8.58 0.53
CA SER A 54 -6.87 8.19 1.68
C SER A 54 -6.11 6.92 1.35
N VAL A 55 -4.79 7.04 1.26
CA VAL A 55 -3.88 5.93 0.97
C VAL A 55 -2.71 5.93 1.93
N VAL A 56 -2.09 4.76 2.12
CA VAL A 56 -0.88 4.58 2.91
C VAL A 56 0.24 4.12 1.97
N CYS A 57 1.43 4.70 2.06
CA CYS A 57 2.56 4.28 1.22
C CYS A 57 3.20 2.98 1.72
N CYS A 58 3.89 2.26 0.83
CA CYS A 58 4.57 1.01 1.14
C CYS A 58 5.61 1.10 2.26
N LYS A 59 6.15 2.29 2.57
CA LYS A 59 7.12 2.47 3.65
C LYS A 59 6.53 2.21 5.06
N HIS A 60 5.22 2.05 5.19
CA HIS A 60 4.54 1.76 6.46
C HIS A 60 4.11 0.30 6.61
N PHE A 61 4.46 -0.55 5.65
CA PHE A 61 4.21 -1.98 5.69
C PHE A 61 5.54 -2.70 5.59
N ASP A 62 5.62 -3.87 6.21
CA ASP A 62 6.76 -4.74 6.02
C ASP A 62 6.78 -5.26 4.57
N GLU A 63 7.97 -5.49 4.02
CA GLU A 63 8.10 -5.99 2.65
C GLU A 63 7.46 -7.37 2.49
N ASP A 64 7.45 -8.17 3.55
CA ASP A 64 6.76 -9.46 3.60
C ASP A 64 5.24 -9.35 3.48
N GLU A 65 4.64 -8.24 3.90
CA GLU A 65 3.21 -7.98 3.72
C GLU A 65 2.87 -7.49 2.30
N ILE A 66 3.88 -7.11 1.51
CA ILE A 66 3.70 -6.58 0.16
C ILE A 66 3.96 -7.68 -0.87
N THR A 67 2.90 -8.06 -1.58
CA THR A 67 3.00 -8.98 -2.71
C THR A 67 3.34 -8.20 -3.98
N ARG A 68 4.61 -8.31 -4.43
CA ARG A 68 5.11 -7.73 -5.69
C ARG A 68 5.11 -8.72 -6.85
N HIS A 69 5.03 -10.01 -6.57
CA HIS A 69 5.04 -11.07 -7.57
C HIS A 69 3.83 -11.98 -7.35
N GLU A 70 3.19 -12.41 -8.43
CA GLU A 70 2.11 -13.38 -8.40
C GLU A 70 2.64 -14.71 -8.94
N VAL A 71 2.35 -15.79 -8.23
CA VAL A 71 2.82 -17.14 -8.59
C VAL A 71 1.69 -17.85 -9.30
N PHE A 72 1.89 -18.16 -10.59
CA PHE A 72 0.96 -19.00 -11.35
C PHE A 72 1.47 -20.44 -11.33
N LYS A 73 0.59 -21.38 -10.99
CA LYS A 73 0.89 -22.81 -11.07
C LYS A 73 0.34 -23.34 -12.38
N ASP A 74 1.23 -23.82 -13.24
CA ASP A 74 0.81 -24.51 -14.45
C ASP A 74 0.27 -25.92 -14.11
N LYS A 75 -0.39 -26.57 -15.08
CA LYS A 75 -0.97 -27.91 -14.93
C LYS A 75 0.08 -28.98 -14.59
N ASP A 76 1.33 -28.74 -14.98
CA ASP A 76 2.48 -29.59 -14.69
C ASP A 76 3.13 -29.34 -13.31
N GLY A 77 2.57 -28.44 -12.49
CA GLY A 77 3.07 -28.16 -11.14
C GLY A 77 4.26 -27.19 -11.08
N THR A 78 4.76 -26.74 -12.24
CA THR A 78 5.76 -25.67 -12.32
C THR A 78 5.14 -24.35 -11.88
N SER A 79 5.72 -23.75 -10.83
CA SER A 79 5.34 -22.42 -10.35
C SER A 79 6.15 -21.38 -11.10
N GLN A 80 5.49 -20.43 -11.74
CA GLN A 80 6.14 -19.33 -12.43
C GLN A 80 5.75 -17.99 -11.79
N GLU A 81 6.75 -17.22 -11.40
CA GLU A 81 6.58 -15.92 -10.74
C GLU A 81 6.54 -14.80 -11.78
N TYR A 82 5.56 -13.91 -11.66
CA TYR A 82 5.43 -12.76 -12.54
C TYR A 82 5.32 -11.47 -11.73
N PRO A 83 6.04 -10.40 -12.12
CA PRO A 83 5.97 -9.12 -11.42
C PRO A 83 4.60 -8.47 -11.62
N LEU A 84 3.99 -8.04 -10.52
CA LEU A 84 2.75 -7.28 -10.53
C LEU A 84 3.04 -5.81 -10.84
N ALA A 85 2.39 -5.29 -11.88
CA ALA A 85 2.43 -3.85 -12.21
C ALA A 85 1.92 -2.97 -11.06
N ARG A 86 1.08 -3.52 -10.17
CA ARG A 86 0.60 -2.88 -8.96
C ARG A 86 0.76 -3.86 -7.80
N PRO A 87 1.73 -3.64 -6.89
CA PRO A 87 1.86 -4.46 -5.70
C PRO A 87 0.56 -4.44 -4.91
N LYS A 88 0.25 -5.56 -4.25
CA LYS A 88 -0.92 -5.73 -3.39
C LYS A 88 -0.45 -5.94 -1.95
N LEU A 89 -1.26 -5.54 -0.98
CA LEU A 89 -1.02 -5.96 0.40
C LEU A 89 -1.60 -7.37 0.60
N LYS A 90 -0.93 -8.21 1.37
CA LYS A 90 -1.51 -9.45 1.90
C LYS A 90 -2.63 -9.05 2.88
N GLU A 91 -3.81 -9.64 2.72
CA GLU A 91 -4.99 -9.38 3.57
C GLU A 91 -5.01 -10.27 4.82
#